data_AF-A0AAW0A9M0-F1
#
_entry.id   AF-A0AAW0A9M0-F1
#
_cell.length_a   1.000
_cell.length_b   1.000
_cell.length_c   1.000
_cell.angle_alpha   90.00
_cell.angle_beta   90.00
_cell.angle_gamma   90.00
#
_symmetry.space_group_name_H-M   'P 1'
#
loop_
_entity.id
_entity.type
_entity.pdbx_description
1 polymer ?
#
loop_
_entity_poly.entity_id
_entity_poly.type
_entity_poly.pdbx_seq_one_letter_code
_entity_poly.pdbx_strand_id
1 'polypeptide(L)'
;MSSEVSPCTPPEGLNVAALISAKGAQLFWIIKTNEASEKKVLTLSGTVDQQRTRLADYYGFDLTVIPRGDAVTAPTVDESIRDRQWADFVKLGVEWKETVAAGRVFSLLTTPSEHIVLFLRLILNMNRTSQINPLPSRPAASVIEKEPSITVHADHLSINSTASKISTTNRDMPHHPTLPADALLDDLSKEIEGLARCEGLRDIIEQVESGAVAKIRARYGPSDGRRGTADPSWPKYKNIVSKRERLYRILSEDFAGDKQRFFTFFTVPQIPKKRKRAKEEPESLEDSEHFRSFRKIVEAAPWCEADLLAEREKDQYHGSNGRFCDLQWAGKWGTMNSWEIWRELGDERYEKTKSSTSLSVK
;
A
#
# COMPACT_ATOMS: atom_id res chain seq x y z
N MET A 1 -28.85 -1.70 44.45
CA MET A 1 -29.95 -1.86 43.49
C MET A 1 -29.37 -1.68 42.11
N SER A 2 -28.96 -2.78 41.45
CA SER A 2 -28.53 -2.74 40.06
C SER A 2 -29.79 -2.69 39.21
N SER A 3 -30.08 -1.53 38.61
CA SER A 3 -31.19 -1.42 37.67
C SER A 3 -30.88 -2.33 36.48
N GLU A 4 -31.59 -3.46 36.35
CA GLU A 4 -31.56 -4.29 35.15
C GLU A 4 -32.08 -3.46 33.98
N VAL A 5 -31.15 -2.95 33.18
CA VAL A 5 -31.47 -2.27 31.92
C VAL A 5 -31.92 -3.37 30.97
N SER A 6 -33.20 -3.35 30.58
CA SER A 6 -33.73 -4.28 29.58
C SER A 6 -32.90 -4.15 28.28
N PRO A 7 -32.41 -5.26 27.71
CA PRO A 7 -31.56 -5.22 26.54
C PRO A 7 -32.34 -4.64 25.35
N CYS A 8 -31.74 -3.63 24.72
CA CYS A 8 -32.27 -3.01 23.50
C CYS A 8 -32.24 -4.04 22.36
N THR A 9 -33.20 -3.99 21.44
CA THR A 9 -33.25 -4.86 20.26
C THR A 9 -31.97 -4.72 19.43
N PRO A 10 -31.35 -5.82 18.94
CA PRO A 10 -30.15 -5.73 18.11
C PRO A 10 -30.38 -4.90 16.83
N PRO A 11 -29.40 -4.07 16.41
CA PRO A 11 -29.43 -3.36 15.14
C PRO A 11 -29.63 -4.32 13.97
N GLU A 12 -30.32 -3.86 12.92
CA GLU A 12 -30.58 -4.66 11.72
C GLU A 12 -29.28 -5.24 11.13
N GLY A 13 -29.29 -6.55 10.87
CA GLY A 13 -28.14 -7.30 10.35
C GLY A 13 -27.11 -7.73 11.40
N LEU A 14 -27.23 -7.31 12.66
CA LEU A 14 -26.37 -7.81 13.74
C LEU A 14 -26.87 -9.17 14.25
N ASN A 15 -26.15 -10.23 13.91
CA ASN A 15 -26.34 -11.58 14.45
C ASN A 15 -24.97 -12.21 14.80
N VAL A 16 -24.97 -13.40 15.43
CA VAL A 16 -23.74 -14.08 15.90
C VAL A 16 -22.74 -14.28 14.76
N ALA A 17 -23.18 -14.72 13.58
CA ALA A 17 -22.31 -14.96 12.44
C ALA A 17 -21.70 -13.65 11.89
N ALA A 18 -22.51 -12.60 11.78
CA ALA A 18 -22.06 -11.28 11.38
C ALA A 18 -21.04 -10.69 12.37
N LEU A 19 -21.23 -10.93 13.67
CA LEU A 19 -20.33 -10.47 14.73
C LEU A 19 -18.98 -11.21 14.73
N ILE A 20 -18.97 -12.53 14.52
CA ILE A 20 -17.74 -13.34 14.41
C ILE A 20 -16.91 -12.94 13.19
N SER A 21 -17.56 -12.60 12.08
CA SER A 21 -16.89 -12.21 10.82
C SER A 21 -16.53 -10.72 10.73
N ALA A 22 -17.08 -9.87 11.60
CA ALA A 22 -16.95 -8.41 11.51
C ALA A 22 -15.51 -7.91 11.67
N LYS A 23 -14.99 -7.19 10.67
CA LYS A 23 -13.68 -6.51 10.71
C LYS A 23 -13.84 -5.10 11.30
N GLY A 24 -12.72 -4.40 11.58
CA GLY A 24 -12.73 -3.12 12.30
C GLY A 24 -13.70 -2.05 11.74
N ALA A 25 -13.87 -1.94 10.41
CA ALA A 25 -14.82 -1.00 9.80
C ALA A 25 -16.30 -1.42 9.98
N GLN A 26 -16.57 -2.71 10.20
CA GLN A 26 -17.92 -3.28 10.35
C GLN A 26 -18.43 -3.20 11.80
N LEU A 27 -17.61 -2.74 12.75
CA LEU A 27 -18.00 -2.57 14.16
C LEU A 27 -18.70 -1.23 14.45
N PHE A 28 -19.23 -0.58 13.40
CA PHE A 28 -20.10 0.59 13.52
C PHE A 28 -21.37 0.32 14.35
N TRP A 29 -21.70 -0.96 14.58
CA TRP A 29 -22.79 -1.36 15.47
C TRP A 29 -22.63 -0.82 16.90
N ILE A 30 -21.42 -0.67 17.44
CA ILE A 30 -21.22 -0.05 18.76
C ILE A 30 -21.74 1.39 18.78
N ILE A 31 -21.54 2.13 17.69
CA ILE A 31 -22.02 3.50 17.55
C ILE A 31 -23.55 3.50 17.51
N LYS A 32 -24.16 2.65 16.66
CA LYS A 32 -25.62 2.50 16.58
C LYS A 32 -26.25 2.09 17.92
N THR A 33 -25.61 1.19 18.67
CA THR A 33 -26.07 0.78 20.01
C THR A 33 -26.06 1.95 20.98
N ASN A 34 -24.98 2.73 21.00
CA ASN A 34 -24.87 3.90 21.86
C ASN A 34 -25.91 4.98 21.48
N GLU A 35 -26.09 5.24 20.18
CA GLU A 35 -27.11 6.17 19.68
C GLU A 35 -28.52 5.73 20.09
N ALA A 36 -28.87 4.46 19.91
CA ALA A 36 -30.19 3.92 20.25
C ALA A 36 -30.47 3.92 21.76
N SER A 37 -29.44 3.83 22.59
CA SER A 37 -29.56 3.88 24.05
C SER A 37 -29.53 5.30 24.64
N GLU A 38 -29.35 6.32 23.79
CA GLU A 38 -29.14 7.74 24.15
C GLU A 38 -27.97 7.97 25.14
N LYS A 39 -27.13 6.95 25.36
CA LYS A 39 -26.05 6.91 26.35
C LYS A 39 -24.86 6.16 25.79
N LYS A 40 -23.67 6.49 26.27
CA LYS A 40 -22.45 5.76 25.90
C LYS A 40 -22.32 4.50 26.74
N VAL A 41 -23.03 3.45 26.34
CA VAL A 41 -23.07 2.16 27.05
C VAL A 41 -21.89 1.27 26.69
N LEU A 42 -21.37 1.38 25.46
CA LEU A 42 -20.25 0.59 24.95
C LEU A 42 -19.07 1.48 24.53
N THR A 43 -17.85 1.03 24.83
CA THR A 43 -16.61 1.74 24.46
C THR A 43 -16.07 1.27 23.11
N LEU A 44 -15.69 2.23 22.26
CA LEU A 44 -15.15 1.98 20.91
C LEU A 44 -13.64 1.66 20.88
N SER A 45 -12.97 1.63 22.04
CA SER A 45 -11.51 1.41 22.14
C SER A 45 -11.17 -0.06 22.37
N GLY A 46 -10.01 -0.50 21.90
CA GLY A 46 -9.51 -1.87 22.08
C GLY A 46 -9.40 -2.65 20.77
N THR A 47 -9.00 -3.92 20.87
CA THR A 47 -8.88 -4.81 19.72
C THR A 47 -10.26 -5.19 19.15
N VAL A 48 -10.30 -5.64 17.90
CA VAL A 48 -11.54 -6.11 17.24
C VAL A 48 -12.24 -7.18 18.08
N ASP A 49 -11.51 -8.13 18.65
CA ASP A 49 -12.11 -9.19 19.46
C ASP A 49 -12.70 -8.66 20.77
N GLN A 50 -12.05 -7.70 21.43
CA GLN A 50 -12.61 -7.06 22.62
C GLN A 50 -13.92 -6.32 22.30
N GLN A 51 -14.00 -5.68 21.13
CA GLN A 51 -15.19 -5.00 20.67
C GLN A 51 -16.32 -5.98 20.35
N ARG A 52 -16.01 -7.13 19.71
CA ARG A 52 -16.96 -8.22 19.47
C ARG A 52 -17.49 -8.80 20.77
N THR A 53 -16.63 -9.08 21.74
CA THR A 53 -17.03 -9.60 23.05
C THR A 53 -17.97 -8.64 23.77
N ARG A 54 -17.68 -7.33 23.79
CA ARG A 54 -18.58 -6.35 24.42
C ARG A 54 -19.96 -6.27 23.75
N LEU A 55 -20.01 -6.32 22.42
CA LEU A 55 -21.29 -6.36 21.70
C LEU A 55 -22.05 -7.66 22.00
N ALA A 56 -21.34 -8.78 22.06
CA ALA A 56 -21.93 -10.08 22.36
C ALA A 56 -22.49 -10.11 23.78
N ASP A 57 -21.74 -9.65 24.77
CA ASP A 57 -22.17 -9.54 26.16
C ASP A 57 -23.40 -8.62 26.30
N TYR A 58 -23.41 -7.50 25.58
CA TYR A 58 -24.50 -6.53 25.64
C TYR A 58 -25.83 -7.07 25.07
N TYR A 59 -25.77 -7.82 23.97
CA TYR A 59 -26.95 -8.40 23.32
C TYR A 59 -27.24 -9.86 23.74
N GLY A 60 -26.42 -10.45 24.61
CA GLY A 60 -26.56 -11.83 25.05
C GLY A 60 -26.22 -12.88 23.97
N PHE A 61 -25.31 -12.57 23.06
CA PHE A 61 -24.82 -13.53 22.06
C PHE A 61 -23.73 -14.43 22.64
N ASP A 62 -23.86 -15.74 22.44
CA ASP A 62 -22.81 -16.69 22.78
C ASP A 62 -21.83 -16.86 21.60
N LEU A 63 -20.65 -16.26 21.70
CA LEU A 63 -19.59 -16.36 20.69
C LEU A 63 -18.92 -17.74 20.62
N THR A 64 -19.15 -18.62 21.61
CA THR A 64 -18.60 -19.99 21.61
C THR A 64 -19.40 -20.92 20.71
N VAL A 65 -20.66 -20.58 20.44
CA VAL A 65 -21.49 -21.27 19.45
C VAL A 65 -21.04 -20.81 18.08
N ILE A 66 -20.03 -21.49 17.53
CA ILE A 66 -19.67 -21.36 16.11
C ILE A 66 -20.93 -21.75 15.33
N PRO A 67 -21.60 -20.81 14.65
CA PRO A 67 -22.74 -21.17 13.83
C PRO A 67 -22.22 -22.17 12.80
N ARG A 68 -22.78 -23.38 12.77
CA ARG A 68 -22.67 -24.26 11.61
C ARG A 68 -23.46 -23.61 10.49
N GLY A 69 -22.93 -22.51 9.97
CA GLY A 69 -23.48 -21.85 8.81
C GLY A 69 -23.20 -22.76 7.63
N ASP A 70 -24.25 -23.22 6.97
CA ASP A 70 -24.19 -23.45 5.54
C ASP A 70 -23.50 -22.22 4.97
N ALA A 71 -22.31 -22.43 4.39
CA ALA A 71 -21.49 -21.35 3.90
C ALA A 71 -22.37 -20.45 3.05
N VAL A 72 -22.66 -19.23 3.53
CA VAL A 72 -23.20 -18.18 2.67
C VAL A 72 -22.05 -17.86 1.75
N THR A 73 -21.95 -18.65 0.68
CA THR A 73 -21.10 -18.38 -0.48
C THR A 73 -21.37 -16.92 -0.79
N ALA A 74 -20.32 -16.09 -0.71
CA ALA A 74 -20.37 -14.76 -1.28
C ALA A 74 -21.05 -14.91 -2.65
N PRO A 75 -22.10 -14.13 -2.98
CA PRO A 75 -22.84 -14.30 -4.22
C PRO A 75 -21.78 -14.32 -5.31
N THR A 76 -21.60 -15.51 -5.89
CA THR A 76 -20.58 -15.70 -6.90
C THR A 76 -20.99 -14.73 -7.99
N VAL A 77 -20.09 -13.79 -8.32
CA VAL A 77 -20.35 -12.87 -9.42
C VAL A 77 -20.38 -13.75 -10.65
N ASP A 78 -21.57 -14.25 -10.97
CA ASP A 78 -21.74 -15.16 -12.06
C ASP A 78 -21.44 -14.40 -13.36
N GLU A 79 -21.23 -15.16 -14.43
CA GLU A 79 -20.99 -14.58 -15.74
C GLU A 79 -22.12 -13.63 -16.16
N SER A 80 -23.37 -13.90 -15.76
CA SER A 80 -24.53 -13.04 -16.01
C SER A 80 -24.50 -11.69 -15.29
N ILE A 81 -23.93 -11.61 -14.08
CA ILE A 81 -23.76 -10.35 -13.35
C ILE A 81 -22.70 -9.50 -14.05
N ARG A 82 -21.58 -10.10 -14.48
CA ARG A 82 -20.56 -9.40 -15.27
C ARG A 82 -21.12 -8.92 -16.60
N ASP A 83 -21.86 -9.77 -17.30
CA ASP A 83 -22.48 -9.42 -18.58
C ASP A 83 -23.49 -8.29 -18.43
N ARG A 84 -24.28 -8.30 -17.35
CA ARG A 84 -25.25 -7.23 -17.06
C ARG A 84 -24.56 -5.91 -16.72
N GLN A 85 -23.50 -5.95 -15.90
CA GLN A 85 -22.68 -4.77 -15.60
C GLN A 85 -22.05 -4.19 -16.88
N TRP A 86 -21.53 -5.04 -17.76
CA TRP A 86 -21.00 -4.60 -19.06
C TRP A 86 -22.07 -4.03 -19.98
N ALA A 87 -23.25 -4.65 -20.04
CA ALA A 87 -24.38 -4.15 -20.82
C ALA A 87 -24.83 -2.75 -20.34
N ASP A 88 -24.87 -2.54 -19.02
CA ASP A 88 -25.20 -1.23 -18.43
C ASP A 88 -24.14 -0.17 -18.78
N PHE A 89 -22.85 -0.53 -18.77
CA PHE A 89 -21.79 0.38 -19.22
C PHE A 89 -21.88 0.72 -20.70
N VAL A 90 -22.21 -0.24 -21.56
CA VAL A 90 -22.42 0.01 -23.00
C VAL A 90 -23.58 0.97 -23.20
N LYS A 91 -24.69 0.77 -22.49
CA LYS A 91 -25.85 1.67 -22.53
C LYS A 91 -25.48 3.08 -22.10
N LEU A 92 -24.71 3.22 -21.01
CA LEU A 92 -24.20 4.50 -20.52
C LEU A 92 -23.31 5.21 -21.55
N GLY A 93 -22.48 4.45 -22.29
CA GLY A 93 -21.67 4.97 -23.38
C GLY A 93 -22.48 5.46 -24.58
N VAL A 94 -23.61 4.81 -24.89
CA VAL A 94 -24.55 5.27 -25.93
C VAL A 94 -25.23 6.56 -25.51
N GLU A 95 -25.75 6.62 -24.28
CA GLU A 95 -26.40 7.81 -23.72
C GLU A 95 -25.44 9.01 -23.69
N TRP A 96 -24.18 8.78 -23.32
CA TRP A 96 -23.14 9.79 -23.37
C TRP A 96 -22.95 10.37 -24.78
N LYS A 97 -22.81 9.50 -25.79
CA LYS A 97 -22.64 9.92 -27.19
C LYS A 97 -23.83 10.73 -27.70
N GLU A 98 -25.05 10.29 -27.41
CA GLU A 98 -26.27 11.01 -27.81
C GLU A 98 -26.38 12.37 -27.12
N THR A 99 -26.02 12.44 -25.84
CA THR A 99 -26.07 13.68 -25.05
C THR A 99 -25.06 14.71 -25.59
N VAL A 100 -23.84 14.27 -25.92
CA VAL A 100 -22.82 15.11 -26.54
C VAL A 100 -23.24 15.56 -27.94
N ALA A 101 -23.80 14.66 -28.77
CA ALA A 101 -24.29 15.01 -30.11
C ALA A 101 -25.42 16.05 -30.07
N ALA A 102 -26.22 16.05 -28.99
CA ALA A 102 -27.27 17.03 -28.75
C ALA A 102 -26.77 18.35 -28.12
N GLY A 103 -25.46 18.52 -27.92
CA GLY A 103 -24.88 19.71 -27.28
C GLY A 103 -25.22 19.85 -25.79
N ARG A 104 -25.61 18.76 -25.12
CA ARG A 104 -25.95 18.75 -23.69
C ARG A 104 -24.76 18.23 -22.88
N VAL A 105 -24.66 18.67 -21.62
CA VAL A 105 -23.67 18.14 -20.67
C VAL A 105 -24.17 16.80 -20.16
N PHE A 106 -23.41 15.73 -20.42
CA PHE A 106 -23.69 14.43 -19.84
C PHE A 106 -23.25 14.41 -18.38
N SER A 107 -24.18 14.08 -17.47
CA SER A 107 -23.92 13.94 -16.05
C SER A 107 -24.20 12.51 -15.64
N LEU A 108 -23.15 11.75 -15.27
CA LEU A 108 -23.28 10.39 -14.72
C LEU A 108 -24.18 10.35 -13.49
N LEU A 109 -24.19 11.46 -12.76
CA LEU A 109 -25.13 11.76 -11.72
C LEU A 109 -26.31 12.46 -12.40
N THR A 110 -27.25 11.69 -12.97
CA THR A 110 -28.61 12.23 -13.17
C THR A 110 -28.97 12.96 -11.89
N THR A 111 -29.37 14.24 -12.01
CA THR A 111 -29.69 15.09 -10.85
C THR A 111 -30.40 14.23 -9.83
N PRO A 112 -29.82 14.04 -8.64
CA PRO A 112 -30.24 13.03 -7.71
C PRO A 112 -31.75 13.16 -7.54
N SER A 113 -32.48 12.10 -7.92
CA SER A 113 -33.79 11.80 -7.32
C SER A 113 -33.66 12.18 -5.85
N GLU A 114 -34.58 13.00 -5.33
CA GLU A 114 -34.44 13.69 -4.03
C GLU A 114 -33.92 12.77 -2.91
N HIS A 115 -34.14 11.46 -3.03
CA HIS A 115 -33.55 10.37 -2.27
C HIS A 115 -32.01 10.39 -2.11
N ILE A 116 -31.21 10.64 -3.15
CA ILE A 116 -29.73 10.65 -3.03
C ILE A 116 -29.25 11.95 -2.38
N VAL A 117 -29.93 13.08 -2.61
CA VAL A 117 -29.65 14.32 -1.86
C VAL A 117 -29.99 14.13 -0.40
N LEU A 118 -31.13 13.52 -0.07
CA LEU A 118 -31.51 13.22 1.31
C LEU A 118 -30.50 12.26 1.97
N PHE A 119 -30.01 11.26 1.24
CA PHE A 119 -29.01 10.32 1.74
C PHE A 119 -27.64 10.99 1.99
N LEU A 120 -27.15 11.80 1.05
CA LEU A 120 -25.89 12.55 1.23
C LEU A 120 -26.02 13.68 2.27
N ARG A 121 -27.18 14.33 2.35
CA ARG A 121 -27.48 15.35 3.36
C ARG A 121 -27.59 14.73 4.75
N LEU A 122 -28.10 13.50 4.88
CA LEU A 122 -28.06 12.72 6.12
C LEU A 122 -26.61 12.42 6.55
N ILE A 123 -25.78 11.93 5.63
CA ILE A 123 -24.36 11.62 5.88
C ILE A 123 -23.56 12.88 6.26
N LEU A 124 -23.82 14.02 5.61
CA LEU A 124 -23.14 15.28 5.92
C LEU A 124 -23.64 15.91 7.23
N ASN A 125 -24.92 15.76 7.59
CA ASN A 125 -25.44 16.27 8.87
C ASN A 125 -24.94 15.46 10.07
N MET A 126 -24.68 14.15 9.90
CA MET A 126 -24.08 13.30 10.93
C MET A 126 -22.61 13.66 11.23
N ASN A 127 -21.89 14.27 10.28
CA ASN A 127 -20.52 14.74 10.53
C ASN A 127 -20.45 16.15 11.16
N ARG A 128 -21.55 16.93 11.10
CA ARG A 128 -21.57 18.32 11.58
C ARG A 128 -21.96 18.46 13.05
N THR A 129 -22.47 17.40 13.68
CA THR A 129 -22.84 17.39 15.11
C THR A 129 -21.65 17.18 16.06
N SER A 130 -20.44 16.99 15.53
CA SER A 130 -19.22 16.74 16.31
C SER A 130 -18.41 17.99 16.70
N GLN A 131 -18.94 19.20 16.50
CA GLN A 131 -18.34 20.42 17.08
C GLN A 131 -19.38 21.24 17.83
N ILE A 132 -19.50 20.97 19.12
CA ILE A 132 -20.03 21.92 20.10
C ILE A 132 -18.85 22.43 20.94
N ASN A 133 -18.82 23.75 21.07
CA ASN A 133 -17.81 24.59 21.70
C ASN A 133 -17.37 24.15 23.11
N PRO A 134 -16.11 24.45 23.50
CA PRO A 134 -15.72 24.48 24.91
C PRO A 134 -16.31 25.73 25.61
N LEU A 135 -16.97 25.53 26.76
CA LEU A 135 -17.44 26.60 27.68
C LEU A 135 -16.41 26.78 28.84
N PRO A 136 -16.49 27.84 29.68
CA PRO A 136 -15.37 28.70 29.98
C PRO A 136 -15.04 28.70 31.49
N SER A 137 -14.13 29.62 31.89
CA SER A 137 -13.74 30.03 33.26
C SER A 137 -12.46 29.35 33.76
N ARG A 138 -11.50 30.00 34.41
CA ARG A 138 -11.52 31.21 35.27
C ARG A 138 -10.07 31.71 35.52
N PRO A 139 -9.81 32.96 35.97
CA PRO A 139 -8.49 33.62 35.90
C PRO A 139 -7.68 33.65 37.23
N ALA A 140 -6.49 34.26 37.12
CA ALA A 140 -5.50 34.72 38.12
C ALA A 140 -4.41 33.68 38.48
N ALA A 141 -3.10 33.97 38.55
CA ALA A 141 -2.37 35.24 38.63
C ALA A 141 -0.92 35.14 38.07
N SER A 142 -0.41 36.29 37.62
CA SER A 142 0.98 36.83 37.60
C SER A 142 2.21 35.92 37.47
N VAL A 143 3.15 36.34 36.61
CA VAL A 143 4.60 36.66 36.87
C VAL A 143 5.29 36.81 35.49
N ILE A 144 5.47 38.03 34.98
CA ILE A 144 6.70 38.88 34.94
C ILE A 144 7.72 38.51 33.83
N GLU A 145 8.11 39.54 33.05
CA GLU A 145 9.29 39.68 32.17
C GLU A 145 9.27 38.95 30.81
N LYS A 146 9.69 39.50 29.66
CA LYS A 146 10.44 40.74 29.32
C LYS A 146 10.31 40.98 27.81
N GLU A 147 10.11 42.24 27.39
CA GLU A 147 10.26 42.69 26.00
C GLU A 147 11.74 42.68 25.55
N PRO A 148 12.01 42.76 24.23
CA PRO A 148 12.33 44.09 23.69
C PRO A 148 11.72 44.40 22.31
N SER A 149 11.17 45.61 22.23
CA SER A 149 11.41 46.66 21.23
C SER A 149 11.85 46.27 19.81
N ILE A 150 11.12 46.75 18.80
CA ILE A 150 11.67 47.47 17.63
C ILE A 150 10.58 48.38 17.02
N THR A 151 10.83 49.67 17.22
CA THR A 151 10.80 50.82 16.30
C THR A 151 9.60 51.11 15.39
N VAL A 152 9.03 52.27 15.70
CA VAL A 152 8.05 53.10 14.98
C VAL A 152 8.65 53.70 13.70
N HIS A 153 7.88 53.72 12.61
CA HIS A 153 7.89 54.85 11.68
C HIS A 153 6.47 55.10 11.18
N ALA A 154 5.93 56.25 11.63
CA ALA A 154 4.76 56.88 11.06
C ALA A 154 5.19 57.65 9.81
N ASP A 155 4.37 57.62 8.76
CA ASP A 155 4.06 58.85 8.03
C ASP A 155 2.76 58.74 7.20
N HIS A 156 1.92 59.73 7.46
CA HIS A 156 1.07 60.53 6.57
C HIS A 156 -0.06 59.91 5.71
N LEU A 157 -1.26 60.13 6.26
CA LEU A 157 -2.56 60.46 5.64
C LEU A 157 -2.58 60.82 4.15
N SER A 158 -3.48 60.18 3.39
CA SER A 158 -4.34 60.89 2.44
C SER A 158 -5.63 60.11 2.16
N ILE A 159 -6.74 60.69 2.61
CA ILE A 159 -8.11 60.19 2.43
C ILE A 159 -8.66 60.84 1.16
N ASN A 160 -8.85 60.06 0.09
CA ASN A 160 -9.70 60.46 -1.03
C ASN A 160 -10.84 59.47 -1.18
N SER A 161 -11.98 59.89 -0.62
CA SER A 161 -13.30 59.30 -0.82
C SER A 161 -13.78 59.64 -2.23
N THR A 162 -13.91 58.64 -3.09
CA THR A 162 -14.64 58.76 -4.37
C THR A 162 -15.67 57.64 -4.46
N ALA A 163 -16.92 58.05 -4.56
CA ALA A 163 -18.09 57.20 -4.67
C ALA A 163 -18.00 56.32 -5.92
N SER A 164 -17.85 55.01 -5.72
CA SER A 164 -17.97 54.02 -6.80
C SER A 164 -19.43 53.71 -7.06
N LYS A 165 -19.89 54.15 -8.23
CA LYS A 165 -21.07 53.68 -8.94
C LYS A 165 -21.09 52.15 -8.97
N ILE A 166 -22.15 51.56 -8.42
CA ILE A 166 -22.46 50.13 -8.58
C ILE A 166 -22.88 49.95 -10.03
N SER A 167 -21.93 49.54 -10.87
CA SER A 167 -22.20 49.06 -12.23
C SER A 167 -22.37 47.54 -12.14
N THR A 168 -23.58 47.08 -12.44
CA THR A 168 -23.92 45.67 -12.58
C THR A 168 -23.18 45.10 -13.79
N THR A 169 -21.94 44.66 -13.59
CA THR A 169 -21.22 43.86 -14.58
C THR A 169 -21.66 42.41 -14.42
N ASN A 170 -22.23 41.86 -15.49
CA ASN A 170 -22.42 40.43 -15.65
C ASN A 170 -21.08 39.75 -15.35
N ARG A 171 -21.06 38.93 -14.29
CA ARG A 171 -19.94 38.04 -13.99
C ARG A 171 -19.86 37.03 -15.13
N ASP A 172 -18.99 37.31 -16.09
CA ASP A 172 -18.41 36.28 -16.95
C ASP A 172 -17.78 35.24 -16.04
N MET A 173 -18.48 34.11 -15.95
CA MET A 173 -18.00 32.89 -15.33
C MET A 173 -16.70 32.52 -16.06
N PRO A 174 -15.55 32.42 -15.36
CA PRO A 174 -14.33 32.00 -16.01
C PRO A 174 -14.60 30.63 -16.65
N HIS A 175 -14.54 30.59 -17.98
CA HIS A 175 -14.56 29.36 -18.74
C HIS A 175 -13.42 28.49 -18.20
N HIS A 176 -13.76 27.51 -17.37
CA HIS A 176 -12.83 26.44 -17.04
C HIS A 176 -12.41 25.84 -18.38
N PRO A 177 -11.11 25.87 -18.74
CA PRO A 177 -10.67 25.22 -19.95
C PRO A 177 -11.06 23.76 -19.83
N THR A 178 -12.02 23.35 -20.65
CA THR A 178 -12.40 21.95 -20.83
C THR A 178 -11.15 21.25 -21.34
N LEU A 179 -10.39 20.66 -20.43
CA LEU A 179 -9.28 19.80 -20.80
C LEU A 179 -9.88 18.69 -21.68
N PRO A 180 -9.33 18.44 -22.87
CA PRO A 180 -9.85 17.42 -23.76
C PRO A 180 -9.90 16.09 -23.00
N ALA A 181 -10.99 15.33 -23.15
CA ALA A 181 -11.19 14.06 -22.47
C ALA A 181 -9.98 13.12 -22.59
N ASP A 182 -9.24 13.23 -23.69
CA ASP A 182 -8.01 12.53 -23.97
C ASP A 182 -6.89 12.82 -22.95
N ALA A 183 -6.75 14.07 -22.48
CA ALA A 183 -5.75 14.43 -21.47
C ALA A 183 -6.06 13.80 -20.09
N LEU A 184 -7.35 13.62 -19.79
CA LEU A 184 -7.81 13.04 -18.53
C LEU A 184 -7.68 11.51 -18.53
N LEU A 185 -7.91 10.87 -19.68
CA LEU A 185 -7.62 9.45 -19.89
C LEU A 185 -6.11 9.16 -19.87
N ASP A 186 -5.29 10.06 -20.40
CA ASP A 186 -3.83 9.96 -20.31
C ASP A 186 -3.33 10.07 -18.86
N ASP A 187 -3.91 10.96 -18.05
CA ASP A 187 -3.55 11.08 -16.63
C ASP A 187 -4.04 9.90 -15.79
N LEU A 188 -5.23 9.36 -16.07
CA LEU A 188 -5.70 8.13 -15.43
C LEU A 188 -4.86 6.91 -15.85
N SER A 189 -4.42 6.85 -17.10
CA SER A 189 -3.51 5.81 -17.58
C SER A 189 -2.12 5.92 -16.95
N LYS A 190 -1.64 7.15 -16.67
CA LYS A 190 -0.40 7.38 -15.89
C LYS A 190 -0.51 6.87 -14.44
N GLU A 191 -1.69 6.89 -13.83
CA GLU A 191 -1.91 6.44 -12.46
C GLU A 191 -2.04 4.91 -12.35
N ILE A 192 -2.54 4.25 -13.40
CA ILE A 192 -2.69 2.78 -13.46
C ILE A 192 -1.35 2.06 -13.72
N GLU A 193 -0.32 2.75 -14.24
CA GLU A 193 1.00 2.15 -14.55
C GLU A 193 1.94 1.97 -13.34
N GLY A 194 1.39 1.77 -12.15
CA GLY A 194 2.16 1.26 -11.03
C GLY A 194 2.61 -0.18 -11.28
N LEU A 195 3.84 -0.54 -10.89
CA LEU A 195 4.22 -1.95 -10.83
C LEU A 195 3.27 -2.68 -9.88
N ALA A 196 2.57 -3.70 -10.40
CA ALA A 196 1.77 -4.59 -9.59
C ALA A 196 2.60 -5.12 -8.40
N ARG A 197 1.93 -5.25 -7.25
CA ARG A 197 2.50 -5.85 -6.05
C ARG A 197 2.78 -7.32 -6.35
N CYS A 198 4.01 -7.76 -6.06
CA CYS A 198 4.43 -9.14 -6.19
C CYS A 198 4.52 -9.76 -4.79
N GLU A 199 4.13 -11.03 -4.67
CA GLU A 199 4.17 -11.77 -3.41
C GLU A 199 5.39 -12.69 -3.34
N GLY A 200 5.94 -13.10 -4.49
CA GLY A 200 7.09 -14.01 -4.55
C GLY A 200 8.16 -13.67 -5.59
N LEU A 201 9.20 -14.51 -5.63
CA LEU A 201 10.25 -14.44 -6.65
C LEU A 201 9.71 -14.73 -8.05
N ARG A 202 8.74 -15.66 -8.16
CA ARG A 202 8.12 -16.07 -9.43
C ARG A 202 7.45 -14.88 -10.11
N ASP A 203 6.56 -14.18 -9.39
CA ASP A 203 5.85 -13.01 -9.92
C ASP A 203 6.80 -11.88 -10.33
N ILE A 204 7.91 -11.70 -9.59
CA ILE A 204 8.90 -10.68 -9.93
C ILE A 204 9.60 -11.00 -11.24
N ILE A 205 10.01 -12.26 -11.44
CA ILE A 205 10.64 -12.70 -12.68
C ILE A 205 9.67 -12.55 -13.85
N GLU A 206 8.43 -13.02 -13.70
CA GLU A 206 7.37 -12.88 -14.71
C GLU A 206 7.09 -11.42 -15.05
N GLN A 207 7.07 -10.54 -14.06
CA GLN A 207 6.86 -9.11 -14.28
C GLN A 207 8.03 -8.44 -15.03
N VAL A 208 9.26 -8.93 -14.86
CA VAL A 208 10.40 -8.46 -15.68
C VAL A 208 10.28 -8.99 -17.11
N GLU A 209 9.97 -10.27 -17.28
CA GLU A 209 9.84 -10.93 -18.59
C GLU A 209 8.70 -10.37 -19.44
N SER A 210 7.57 -10.01 -18.81
CA SER A 210 6.45 -9.32 -19.47
C SER A 210 6.81 -7.93 -20.01
N GLY A 211 7.99 -7.41 -19.67
CA GLY A 211 8.44 -6.08 -20.07
C GLY A 211 7.85 -4.93 -19.25
N ALA A 212 7.03 -5.21 -18.22
CA ALA A 212 6.44 -4.17 -17.37
C ALA A 212 7.52 -3.29 -16.70
N VAL A 213 8.59 -3.92 -16.21
CA VAL A 213 9.75 -3.21 -15.61
C VAL A 213 10.47 -2.35 -16.66
N ALA A 214 10.64 -2.87 -17.87
CA ALA A 214 11.28 -2.14 -18.98
C ALA A 214 10.44 -0.93 -19.43
N LYS A 215 9.11 -1.07 -19.52
CA LYS A 215 8.18 0.04 -19.84
C LYS A 215 8.30 1.18 -18.84
N ILE A 216 8.33 0.88 -17.54
CA ILE A 216 8.48 1.90 -16.49
C ILE A 216 9.86 2.55 -16.54
N ARG A 217 10.92 1.79 -16.85
CA ARG A 217 12.25 2.39 -17.08
C ARG A 217 12.26 3.29 -18.33
N ALA A 218 11.66 2.88 -19.45
CA ALA A 218 11.59 3.70 -20.64
C ALA A 218 10.80 5.00 -20.42
N ARG A 219 9.73 4.93 -19.62
CA ARG A 219 8.86 6.07 -19.34
C ARG A 219 9.47 7.07 -18.34
N TYR A 220 10.00 6.57 -17.23
CA TYR A 220 10.45 7.42 -16.12
C TYR A 220 11.97 7.48 -15.97
N GLY A 221 12.69 6.46 -16.43
CA GLY A 221 14.13 6.36 -16.28
C GLY A 221 14.91 7.30 -17.20
N PRO A 222 16.24 7.38 -17.03
CA PRO A 222 17.09 8.18 -17.91
C PRO A 222 17.15 7.55 -19.31
N SER A 223 16.72 8.29 -20.34
CA SER A 223 16.57 7.79 -21.72
C SER A 223 17.88 7.26 -22.35
N ASP A 224 19.02 7.87 -21.99
CA ASP A 224 20.33 7.57 -22.61
C ASP A 224 21.43 7.26 -21.58
N GLY A 225 21.06 6.88 -20.35
CA GLY A 225 22.02 6.73 -19.25
C GLY A 225 22.69 8.03 -18.80
N ARG A 226 22.39 9.17 -19.46
CA ARG A 226 22.85 10.50 -19.04
C ARG A 226 22.15 10.89 -17.73
N ARG A 227 22.93 11.32 -16.75
CA ARG A 227 22.37 11.86 -15.50
C ARG A 227 21.62 13.16 -15.82
N GLY A 228 20.40 13.30 -15.28
CA GLY A 228 19.60 14.51 -15.40
C GLY A 228 18.47 14.48 -16.43
N THR A 229 18.35 13.43 -17.24
CA THR A 229 17.24 13.27 -18.21
C THR A 229 16.06 12.45 -17.68
N ALA A 230 16.13 11.99 -16.43
CA ALA A 230 15.07 11.18 -15.84
C ALA A 230 13.85 12.03 -15.47
N ASP A 231 12.67 11.43 -15.54
CA ASP A 231 11.44 12.04 -15.07
C ASP A 231 11.54 12.39 -13.57
N PRO A 232 10.95 13.51 -13.09
CA PRO A 232 10.93 13.87 -11.68
C PRO A 232 10.37 12.77 -10.75
N SER A 233 9.53 11.87 -11.27
CA SER A 233 8.96 10.73 -10.54
C SER A 233 9.89 9.52 -10.48
N TRP A 234 10.98 9.48 -11.25
CA TRP A 234 11.94 8.37 -11.26
C TRP A 234 12.43 7.92 -9.88
N PRO A 235 12.75 8.83 -8.92
CA PRO A 235 13.18 8.42 -7.59
C PRO A 235 12.20 7.47 -6.89
N LYS A 236 10.89 7.56 -7.18
CA LYS A 236 9.86 6.67 -6.62
C LYS A 236 10.03 5.23 -7.12
N TYR A 237 10.38 5.05 -8.40
CA TYR A 237 10.47 3.75 -9.06
C TYR A 237 11.88 3.17 -9.14
N LYS A 238 12.91 4.02 -9.07
CA LYS A 238 14.31 3.66 -9.27
C LYS A 238 14.72 2.42 -8.48
N ASN A 239 14.44 2.43 -7.18
CA ASN A 239 14.87 1.34 -6.30
C ASN A 239 14.17 0.01 -6.63
N ILE A 240 12.87 0.02 -6.89
CA ILE A 240 12.14 -1.21 -7.21
C ILE A 240 12.53 -1.75 -8.59
N VAL A 241 12.63 -0.89 -9.60
CA VAL A 241 13.04 -1.26 -10.96
C VAL A 241 14.48 -1.82 -10.95
N SER A 242 15.44 -1.09 -10.38
CA SER A 242 16.84 -1.53 -10.35
C SER A 242 17.03 -2.84 -9.58
N LYS A 243 16.28 -3.07 -8.50
CA LYS A 243 16.37 -4.34 -7.75
C LYS A 243 15.82 -5.51 -8.58
N ARG A 244 14.69 -5.33 -9.27
CA ARG A 244 14.06 -6.39 -10.09
C ARG A 244 14.91 -6.76 -11.30
N GLU A 245 15.48 -5.78 -11.98
CA GLU A 245 16.43 -6.03 -13.06
C GLU A 245 17.70 -6.72 -12.58
N ARG A 246 18.22 -6.35 -11.40
CA ARG A 246 19.38 -7.05 -10.84
C ARG A 246 19.06 -8.51 -10.54
N LEU A 247 17.87 -8.81 -10.01
CA LEU A 247 17.43 -10.20 -9.83
C LEU A 247 17.38 -10.95 -11.16
N TYR A 248 16.78 -10.35 -12.18
CA TYR A 248 16.69 -10.97 -13.49
C TYR A 248 18.05 -11.17 -14.14
N ARG A 249 19.00 -10.24 -13.91
CA ARG A 249 20.39 -10.39 -14.33
C ARG A 249 21.05 -11.61 -13.72
N ILE A 250 20.87 -11.83 -12.41
CA ILE A 250 21.40 -13.03 -11.74
C ILE A 250 20.82 -14.29 -12.39
N LEU A 251 19.51 -14.32 -12.65
CA LEU A 251 18.86 -15.43 -13.35
C LEU A 251 19.46 -15.64 -14.76
N SER A 252 19.64 -14.58 -15.54
CA SER A 252 20.10 -14.69 -16.93
C SER A 252 21.60 -15.01 -17.05
N GLU A 253 22.44 -14.37 -16.23
CA GLU A 253 23.89 -14.46 -16.32
C GLU A 253 24.44 -15.64 -15.51
N ASP A 254 24.09 -15.76 -14.22
CA ASP A 254 24.64 -16.81 -13.34
C ASP A 254 23.91 -18.16 -13.50
N PHE A 255 22.62 -18.15 -13.84
CA PHE A 255 21.82 -19.37 -13.97
C PHE A 255 21.49 -19.70 -15.43
N ALA A 256 22.05 -18.98 -16.40
CA ALA A 256 21.81 -19.17 -17.84
C ALA A 256 20.31 -19.18 -18.21
N GLY A 257 19.47 -18.47 -17.45
CA GLY A 257 18.02 -18.47 -17.61
C GLY A 257 17.29 -19.70 -17.07
N ASP A 258 17.99 -20.67 -16.45
CA ASP A 258 17.37 -21.84 -15.83
C ASP A 258 16.64 -21.46 -14.54
N LYS A 259 15.33 -21.18 -14.70
CA LYS A 259 14.43 -20.84 -13.59
C LYS A 259 14.35 -21.94 -12.54
N GLN A 260 14.37 -23.22 -12.94
CA GLN A 260 14.20 -24.31 -12.00
C GLN A 260 15.42 -24.43 -11.08
N ARG A 261 16.62 -24.37 -11.66
CA ARG A 261 17.88 -24.34 -10.89
C ARG A 261 17.94 -23.11 -10.00
N PHE A 262 17.53 -21.94 -10.50
CA PHE A 262 17.46 -20.71 -9.72
C PHE A 262 16.53 -20.84 -8.50
N PHE A 263 15.29 -21.32 -8.69
CA PHE A 263 14.34 -21.48 -7.59
C PHE A 263 14.80 -22.54 -6.60
N THR A 264 15.33 -23.67 -7.07
CA THR A 264 15.91 -24.70 -6.22
C THR A 264 17.04 -24.13 -5.37
N PHE A 265 17.94 -23.35 -5.96
CA PHE A 265 19.07 -22.76 -5.26
C PHE A 265 18.65 -21.78 -4.15
N PHE A 266 17.59 -21.00 -4.38
CA PHE A 266 17.08 -20.00 -3.43
C PHE A 266 15.94 -20.51 -2.54
N THR A 267 15.61 -21.80 -2.59
CA THR A 267 14.68 -22.42 -1.65
C THR A 267 15.33 -22.49 -0.26
N VAL A 268 14.64 -22.00 0.77
CA VAL A 268 15.12 -22.09 2.14
C VAL A 268 14.85 -23.50 2.64
N PRO A 269 15.86 -24.25 3.10
CA PRO A 269 15.61 -25.52 3.76
C PRO A 269 14.66 -25.26 4.91
N GLN A 270 13.53 -25.97 4.94
CA GLN A 270 12.59 -25.95 6.06
C GLN A 270 13.32 -26.49 7.29
N ILE A 271 14.07 -25.63 8.01
CA ILE A 271 14.62 -25.99 9.30
C ILE A 271 13.39 -26.20 10.18
N PRO A 272 13.13 -27.41 10.69
CA PRO A 272 11.96 -27.66 11.52
C PRO A 272 12.06 -26.72 12.71
N LYS A 273 11.28 -25.64 12.68
CA LYS A 273 11.26 -24.64 13.75
C LYS A 273 10.88 -25.41 15.00
N LYS A 274 11.80 -25.53 15.97
CA LYS A 274 11.50 -26.17 17.25
C LYS A 274 10.28 -25.46 17.81
N ARG A 275 9.13 -26.15 17.74
CA ARG A 275 7.81 -25.63 18.07
C ARG A 275 7.86 -25.05 19.49
N LYS A 276 8.03 -23.73 19.61
CA LYS A 276 7.68 -23.03 20.84
C LYS A 276 6.16 -23.08 20.90
N ARG A 277 5.67 -24.01 21.73
CA ARG A 277 4.29 -24.23 22.21
C ARG A 277 3.28 -23.27 21.57
N ALA A 278 2.60 -23.73 20.51
CA ALA A 278 1.28 -24.37 20.59
C ALA A 278 0.15 -23.34 20.59
N LYS A 279 -0.50 -23.19 19.43
CA LYS A 279 -1.96 -23.08 19.20
C LYS A 279 -2.22 -22.31 17.89
N GLU A 280 -1.74 -22.85 16.77
CA GLU A 280 -2.19 -22.40 15.45
C GLU A 280 -2.56 -23.63 14.64
N GLU A 281 -3.75 -23.54 14.04
CA GLU A 281 -4.45 -24.60 13.32
C GLU A 281 -3.62 -25.16 12.17
N PRO A 282 -3.91 -26.41 11.75
CA PRO A 282 -3.29 -27.01 10.57
C PRO A 282 -3.85 -26.34 9.32
N GLU A 283 -3.36 -25.13 9.01
CA GLU A 283 -3.50 -24.57 7.67
C GLU A 283 -2.87 -25.55 6.68
N SER A 284 -3.64 -25.85 5.63
CA SER A 284 -3.42 -26.90 4.66
C SER A 284 -1.97 -26.96 4.18
N LEU A 285 -1.38 -28.15 4.35
CA LEU A 285 0.00 -28.54 4.09
C LEU A 285 0.34 -28.60 2.58
N GLU A 286 -0.24 -27.74 1.75
CA GLU A 286 0.20 -27.63 0.36
C GLU A 286 1.57 -26.94 0.34
N ASP A 287 2.52 -27.62 -0.30
CA ASP A 287 3.95 -27.32 -0.41
C ASP A 287 4.24 -25.93 -0.97
N SER A 288 3.96 -24.90 -0.18
CA SER A 288 4.36 -23.54 -0.48
C SER A 288 5.88 -23.44 -0.32
N GLU A 289 6.58 -23.63 -1.44
CA GLU A 289 8.03 -23.46 -1.55
C GLU A 289 8.44 -22.13 -0.93
N HIS A 290 9.11 -22.18 0.22
CA HIS A 290 9.53 -20.96 0.91
C HIS A 290 10.85 -20.47 0.32
N PHE A 291 10.76 -19.52 -0.59
CA PHE A 291 11.95 -18.89 -1.16
C PHE A 291 12.60 -17.89 -0.22
N ARG A 292 13.92 -17.70 -0.37
CA ARG A 292 14.60 -16.54 0.20
C ARG A 292 13.95 -15.27 -0.32
N SER A 293 13.79 -14.27 0.54
CA SER A 293 13.15 -13.03 0.12
C SER A 293 13.96 -12.35 -0.99
N PHE A 294 13.25 -11.88 -2.03
CA PHE A 294 13.81 -11.12 -3.15
C PHE A 294 14.82 -10.06 -2.71
N ARG A 295 14.45 -9.28 -1.68
CA ARG A 295 15.30 -8.22 -1.15
C ARG A 295 16.66 -8.74 -0.68
N LYS A 296 16.69 -9.89 0.01
CA LYS A 296 17.91 -10.50 0.53
C LYS A 296 18.83 -10.95 -0.59
N ILE A 297 18.29 -11.57 -1.64
CA ILE A 297 19.08 -12.03 -2.80
C ILE A 297 19.76 -10.83 -3.49
N VAL A 298 19.00 -9.78 -3.79
CA VAL A 298 19.53 -8.60 -4.50
C VAL A 298 20.56 -7.82 -3.68
N GLU A 299 20.40 -7.79 -2.36
CA GLU A 299 21.35 -7.16 -1.43
C GLU A 299 22.62 -8.00 -1.22
N ALA A 300 22.52 -9.32 -1.36
CA ALA A 300 23.65 -10.26 -1.25
C ALA A 300 24.57 -10.28 -2.49
N ALA A 301 24.05 -9.97 -3.68
CA ALA A 301 24.81 -9.97 -4.93
C ALA A 301 26.17 -9.24 -4.87
N PRO A 302 26.28 -7.98 -4.39
CA PRO A 302 27.58 -7.31 -4.30
C PRO A 302 28.54 -7.95 -3.27
N TRP A 303 28.03 -8.70 -2.28
CA TRP A 303 28.88 -9.43 -1.34
C TRP A 303 29.43 -10.70 -1.97
N CYS A 304 28.59 -11.42 -2.72
CA CYS A 304 29.01 -12.55 -3.54
C CYS A 304 30.14 -12.14 -4.50
N GLU A 305 29.97 -11.04 -5.24
CA GLU A 305 31.01 -10.53 -6.15
C GLU A 305 32.32 -10.19 -5.43
N ALA A 306 32.24 -9.52 -4.28
CA ALA A 306 33.43 -9.14 -3.51
C ALA A 306 34.19 -10.35 -2.94
N ASP A 307 33.47 -11.34 -2.40
CA ASP A 307 34.09 -12.53 -1.83
C ASP A 307 34.71 -13.41 -2.92
N LEU A 308 34.06 -13.51 -4.08
CA LEU A 308 34.64 -14.23 -5.23
C LEU A 308 35.88 -13.53 -5.78
N LEU A 309 35.91 -12.19 -5.81
CA LEU A 309 37.12 -11.46 -6.16
C LEU A 309 38.24 -11.75 -5.16
N ALA A 310 37.95 -11.73 -3.85
CA ALA A 310 38.94 -12.10 -2.83
C ALA A 310 39.41 -13.56 -2.95
N GLU A 311 38.52 -14.48 -3.32
CA GLU A 311 38.88 -15.87 -3.61
C GLU A 311 39.81 -15.96 -4.82
N ARG A 312 39.54 -15.22 -5.90
CA ARG A 312 40.38 -15.19 -7.11
C ARG A 312 41.80 -14.68 -6.87
N GLU A 313 42.00 -13.83 -5.87
CA GLU A 313 43.32 -13.31 -5.47
C GLU A 313 44.20 -14.36 -4.75
N LYS A 314 43.70 -15.57 -4.44
CA LYS A 314 44.51 -16.61 -3.81
C LYS A 314 45.55 -17.19 -4.80
N ASP A 315 46.77 -17.42 -4.31
CA ASP A 315 47.91 -17.93 -5.11
C ASP A 315 47.60 -19.24 -5.87
N GLN A 316 46.72 -20.08 -5.34
CA GLN A 316 46.33 -21.35 -5.97
C GLN A 316 45.64 -21.20 -7.34
N TYR A 317 45.13 -20.01 -7.64
CA TYR A 317 44.49 -19.69 -8.94
C TYR A 317 45.39 -18.87 -9.85
N HIS A 318 46.66 -18.68 -9.48
CA HIS A 318 47.63 -17.94 -10.28
C HIS A 318 48.54 -18.90 -11.06
N GLY A 319 48.76 -18.59 -12.34
CA GLY A 319 49.70 -19.30 -13.19
C GLY A 319 51.16 -18.98 -12.84
N SER A 320 52.10 -19.60 -13.56
CA SER A 320 53.54 -19.33 -13.41
C SER A 320 53.94 -17.88 -13.67
N ASN A 321 53.07 -17.10 -14.34
CA ASN A 321 53.22 -15.68 -14.60
C ASN A 321 52.67 -14.78 -13.48
N GLY A 322 52.16 -15.35 -12.38
CA GLY A 322 51.54 -14.62 -11.28
C GLY A 322 50.23 -13.92 -11.65
N ARG A 323 49.56 -14.32 -12.75
CA ARG A 323 48.23 -13.81 -13.13
C ARG A 323 47.17 -14.88 -12.90
N PHE A 324 45.94 -14.43 -12.62
CA PHE A 324 44.78 -15.30 -12.52
C PHE A 324 44.66 -16.22 -13.75
N CYS A 325 44.48 -17.50 -13.50
CA CYS A 325 44.41 -18.55 -14.52
C CYS A 325 43.02 -19.17 -14.53
N ASP A 326 42.25 -18.88 -15.57
CA ASP A 326 40.89 -19.41 -15.74
C ASP A 326 40.86 -20.95 -15.72
N LEU A 327 41.92 -21.62 -16.20
CA LEU A 327 42.03 -23.07 -16.19
C LEU A 327 42.14 -23.65 -14.77
N GLN A 328 42.87 -22.99 -13.87
CA GLN A 328 42.95 -23.42 -12.47
C GLN A 328 41.63 -23.18 -11.74
N TRP A 329 40.98 -22.04 -12.02
CA TRP A 329 39.65 -21.73 -11.49
C TRP A 329 38.60 -22.76 -11.95
N ALA A 330 38.51 -23.00 -13.26
CA ALA A 330 37.63 -23.98 -13.85
C ALA A 330 37.97 -25.41 -13.41
N GLY A 331 39.25 -25.72 -13.17
CA GLY A 331 39.69 -27.01 -12.65
C GLY A 331 39.16 -27.28 -11.23
N LYS A 332 39.06 -26.25 -10.38
CA LYS A 332 38.53 -26.39 -9.02
C LYS A 332 36.99 -26.36 -8.97
N TRP A 333 36.38 -25.41 -9.66
CA TRP A 333 34.95 -25.13 -9.53
C TRP A 333 34.08 -25.74 -10.64
N GLY A 334 34.70 -26.26 -11.71
CA GLY A 334 34.01 -26.91 -12.81
C GLY A 334 32.99 -26.00 -13.49
N THR A 335 31.74 -26.47 -13.53
CA THR A 335 30.60 -25.77 -14.16
C THR A 335 29.73 -25.00 -13.15
N MET A 336 30.21 -24.84 -11.91
CA MET A 336 29.50 -24.08 -10.88
C MET A 336 29.45 -22.61 -11.25
N ASN A 337 28.31 -21.97 -10.99
CA ASN A 337 28.18 -20.53 -11.17
C ASN A 337 28.70 -19.75 -9.94
N SER A 338 28.75 -18.43 -10.06
CA SER A 338 29.23 -17.51 -9.01
C SER A 338 28.57 -17.78 -7.64
N TRP A 339 27.25 -17.97 -7.62
CA TRP A 339 26.49 -18.16 -6.39
C TRP A 339 26.73 -19.52 -5.74
N GLU A 340 26.87 -20.56 -6.56
CA GLU A 340 27.19 -21.91 -6.09
C GLU A 340 28.61 -21.97 -5.52
N ILE A 341 29.58 -21.34 -6.18
CA ILE A 341 30.95 -21.22 -5.65
C ILE A 341 30.93 -20.47 -4.31
N TRP A 342 30.20 -19.36 -4.23
CA TRP A 342 30.09 -18.58 -3.00
C TRP A 342 29.45 -19.37 -1.84
N ARG A 343 28.47 -20.22 -2.13
CA ARG A 343 27.90 -21.16 -1.16
C ARG A 343 28.91 -22.22 -0.72
N GLU A 344 29.65 -22.80 -1.67
CA GLU A 344 30.65 -23.84 -1.39
C GLU A 344 31.83 -23.31 -0.57
N LEU A 345 32.18 -22.03 -0.73
CA LEU A 345 33.16 -21.35 0.12
C LEU A 345 32.70 -21.20 1.58
N GLY A 346 31.40 -21.30 1.85
CA GLY A 346 30.82 -21.08 3.17
C GLY A 346 30.66 -19.59 3.54
N ASP A 347 30.87 -18.69 2.59
CA ASP A 347 30.78 -17.23 2.80
C ASP A 347 29.37 -16.66 2.54
N GLU A 348 28.43 -17.52 2.10
CA GLU A 348 27.05 -17.16 1.76
C GLU A 348 26.35 -16.47 2.94
N ARG A 349 26.02 -15.19 2.75
CA ARG A 349 25.32 -14.37 3.75
C ARG A 349 24.26 -13.48 3.12
N TYR A 350 23.10 -13.40 3.78
CA TYR A 350 21.95 -12.61 3.31
C TYR A 350 21.61 -11.43 4.21
N GLU A 351 22.42 -11.24 5.24
CA GLU A 351 22.26 -10.16 6.20
C GLU A 351 23.56 -9.40 6.24
N LYS A 352 23.44 -8.06 6.30
CA LYS A 352 24.60 -7.21 6.45
C LYS A 352 25.25 -7.61 7.75
N THR A 353 26.46 -8.19 7.68
CA THR A 353 27.28 -8.37 8.86
C THR A 353 27.38 -6.98 9.47
N LYS A 354 26.90 -6.84 10.72
CA LYS A 354 27.25 -5.67 11.51
C LYS A 354 28.76 -5.77 11.58
N SER A 355 29.45 -5.05 10.70
CA SER A 355 30.90 -4.95 10.68
C SER A 355 31.25 -4.80 12.13
N SER A 356 31.83 -5.83 12.75
CA SER A 356 32.18 -5.82 14.16
C SER A 356 32.96 -4.55 14.30
N THR A 357 32.33 -3.52 14.87
CA THR A 357 32.92 -2.20 15.05
C THR A 357 34.16 -2.54 15.81
N SER A 358 35.28 -2.54 15.10
CA SER A 358 36.54 -3.03 15.61
C SER A 358 36.73 -2.23 16.88
N LEU A 359 36.61 -2.93 18.02
CA LEU A 359 37.06 -2.44 19.31
C LEU A 359 38.57 -2.28 19.11
N SER A 360 38.92 -1.15 18.49
CA SER A 360 40.25 -0.62 18.44
C SER A 360 40.53 -0.29 19.89
N VAL A 361 41.07 -1.29 20.59
CA VAL A 361 41.69 -1.12 21.90
C VAL A 361 42.70 0.01 21.71
N LYS A 362 42.37 1.16 22.30
CA LYS A 362 43.28 2.29 22.42
C LYS A 362 44.30 1.99 23.51
#